data_AF-A0A1V4ZKV1-F1
#
_entry.id   AF-A0A1V4ZKV1-F1
#
_cell.length_a   1.000
_cell.length_b   1.000
_cell.length_c   1.000
_cell.angle_alpha   90.00
_cell.angle_beta   90.00
_cell.angle_gamma   90.00
#
_symmetry.space_group_name_H-M   'P 1'
#
loop_
_entity.id
_entity.type
_entity.pdbx_description
1 polymer ?
#
loop_
_entity_poly.entity_id
_entity_poly.type
_entity_poly.pdbx_seq_one_letter_code
_entity_poly.pdbx_strand_id
1 'polypeptide(L)'
;MNGSDYLVMFGYLVAQMVLVIAVTFALSRTRIFKEVITNKLTPFNCIAFIVIFGALAIVGTYLAIDYETSKVNLRDFPVIIAGLLGGPIIGTGAGLIGGIERYLEGGATALPCAISTIMAGAVAGLVHWRYKQFPKVHVAVITSFVLMVVHMVLVATISNPASVGLSIAEVIAFPMTLFAVAGMLLFSVLYFRTMRPS
;
A
#
# COMPACT_ATOMS: atom_id res chain seq x y z
N MET A 1 1.09 20.59 14.56
CA MET A 1 1.76 20.89 13.28
C MET A 1 1.24 22.22 12.73
N ASN A 2 2.12 23.04 12.17
CA ASN A 2 1.72 24.28 11.50
C ASN A 2 1.34 23.99 10.04
N GLY A 3 0.73 24.96 9.34
CA GLY A 3 0.27 24.78 7.95
C GLY A 3 1.38 24.41 6.96
N SER A 4 2.62 24.89 7.18
CA SER A 4 3.79 24.52 6.37
C SER A 4 4.12 23.03 6.46
N ASP A 5 3.99 22.44 7.65
CA ASP A 5 4.40 21.07 7.91
C ASP A 5 3.45 20.09 7.23
N TYR A 6 2.16 20.43 7.18
CA TYR A 6 1.16 19.67 6.42
C TYR A 6 1.40 19.73 4.91
N LEU A 7 1.78 20.90 4.37
CA LEU A 7 2.10 21.04 2.95
C LEU A 7 3.28 20.15 2.55
N VAL A 8 4.33 20.13 3.37
CA VAL A 8 5.48 19.24 3.14
C VAL A 8 5.05 17.77 3.21
N MET A 9 4.33 17.37 4.26
CA MET A 9 3.81 16.01 4.41
C MET A 9 2.98 15.57 3.19
N PHE A 10 2.09 16.44 2.70
CA PHE A 10 1.26 16.14 1.54
C PHE A 10 2.12 15.98 0.28
N GLY A 11 3.16 16.82 0.11
CA GLY A 11 4.14 16.67 -0.96
C GLY A 11 4.81 15.29 -0.97
N TYR A 12 5.25 14.79 0.18
CA TYR A 12 5.83 13.44 0.30
C TYR A 12 4.81 12.34 -0.05
N LEU A 13 3.57 12.45 0.45
CA LEU A 13 2.52 11.47 0.14
C LEU A 13 2.15 11.45 -1.35
N VAL A 14 2.05 12.63 -1.98
CA VAL A 14 1.85 12.74 -3.43
C VAL A 14 3.02 12.12 -4.20
N ALA A 15 4.26 12.40 -3.80
CA ALA A 15 5.44 11.85 -4.47
C ALA A 15 5.45 10.32 -4.42
N GLN A 16 5.16 9.72 -3.26
CA GLN A 16 5.06 8.26 -3.12
C GLN A 16 3.91 7.68 -3.94
N MET A 17 2.74 8.32 -3.93
CA MET A 17 1.58 7.92 -4.73
C MET A 17 1.94 7.89 -6.23
N VAL A 18 2.54 8.98 -6.73
CA VAL A 18 2.95 9.12 -8.13
C VAL A 18 4.01 8.09 -8.49
N LEU A 19 4.99 7.86 -7.63
CA LEU A 19 6.04 6.86 -7.84
C LEU A 19 5.44 5.46 -8.05
N VAL A 20 4.55 5.03 -7.16
CA VAL A 20 3.92 3.70 -7.25
C VAL A 20 3.07 3.57 -8.51
N ILE A 21 2.28 4.60 -8.85
CA ILE A 21 1.47 4.60 -10.07
C ILE A 21 2.37 4.56 -11.31
N ALA A 22 3.44 5.36 -11.36
CA ALA A 22 4.36 5.43 -12.49
C ALA A 22 5.10 4.11 -12.71
N VAL A 23 5.63 3.50 -11.64
CA VAL A 23 6.31 2.19 -11.72
C VAL A 23 5.32 1.11 -12.16
N THR A 24 4.10 1.10 -11.62
CA THR A 24 3.08 0.13 -12.03
C THR A 24 2.65 0.31 -13.49
N PHE A 25 2.54 1.56 -13.97
CA PHE A 25 2.26 1.86 -15.37
C PHE A 25 3.41 1.43 -16.30
N ALA A 26 4.67 1.63 -15.90
CA ALA A 26 5.81 1.13 -16.65
C ALA A 26 5.79 -0.41 -16.71
N LEU A 27 5.53 -1.05 -15.57
CA LEU A 27 5.38 -2.51 -15.47
C LEU A 27 4.25 -3.02 -16.37
N SER A 28 3.17 -2.25 -16.54
CA SER A 28 2.02 -2.61 -17.39
C SER A 28 2.35 -2.82 -18.86
N ARG A 29 3.52 -2.35 -19.32
CA ARG A 29 4.02 -2.54 -20.69
C ARG A 29 4.78 -3.85 -20.88
N THR A 30 5.08 -4.56 -19.80
CA THR A 30 5.83 -5.81 -19.82
C THR A 30 4.92 -7.02 -20.07
N ARG A 31 5.52 -8.12 -20.53
CA ARG A 31 4.84 -9.42 -20.65
C ARG A 31 4.43 -9.99 -19.29
N ILE A 32 5.27 -9.82 -18.27
CA ILE A 32 5.03 -10.28 -16.90
C ILE A 32 3.70 -9.74 -16.38
N PHE A 33 3.45 -8.43 -16.56
CA PHE A 33 2.20 -7.82 -16.12
C PHE A 33 0.98 -8.38 -16.84
N LYS A 34 1.05 -8.54 -18.16
CA LYS A 34 -0.04 -9.15 -18.94
C LYS A 34 -0.35 -10.57 -18.48
N GLU A 35 0.67 -11.36 -18.16
CA GLU A 35 0.49 -12.72 -17.66
C GLU A 35 -0.15 -12.73 -16.27
N VAL A 36 0.25 -11.83 -15.36
CA VAL A 36 -0.36 -11.72 -14.03
C VAL A 36 -1.84 -11.31 -14.10
N ILE A 37 -2.17 -10.24 -14.82
CA ILE A 37 -3.55 -9.74 -14.88
C ILE A 37 -4.51 -10.66 -15.66
N THR A 38 -3.97 -11.57 -16.47
CA THR A 38 -4.75 -12.62 -17.17
C THR A 38 -4.78 -13.95 -16.42
N ASN A 39 -4.33 -13.97 -15.15
CA ASN A 39 -4.21 -15.16 -14.29
C ASN A 39 -3.32 -16.28 -14.86
N LYS A 40 -2.41 -15.97 -15.78
CA LYS A 40 -1.37 -16.89 -16.27
C LYS A 40 -0.16 -16.84 -15.34
N LEU A 41 -0.40 -17.16 -14.07
CA LEU A 41 0.61 -17.05 -13.01
C LEU A 41 1.67 -18.13 -13.18
N THR A 42 2.92 -17.70 -13.34
CA THR A 42 4.10 -18.54 -13.23
C THR A 42 4.83 -18.22 -11.92
N PRO A 43 5.58 -19.16 -11.32
CA PRO A 43 6.37 -18.86 -10.13
C PRO A 43 7.30 -17.66 -10.32
N PHE A 44 7.89 -17.51 -11.52
CA PHE A 44 8.74 -16.38 -11.87
C PHE A 44 7.97 -15.05 -11.80
N ASN A 45 6.80 -14.96 -12.43
CA ASN A 45 6.01 -13.72 -12.44
C ASN A 45 5.51 -13.36 -11.04
N CYS A 46 5.12 -14.37 -10.24
CA CYS A 46 4.72 -14.16 -8.86
C CYS A 46 5.86 -13.58 -8.03
N ILE A 47 7.05 -14.19 -8.09
CA ILE A 47 8.25 -13.72 -7.37
C ILE A 47 8.63 -12.31 -7.85
N ALA A 48 8.62 -12.06 -9.17
CA ALA A 48 8.94 -10.74 -9.71
C ALA A 48 7.99 -9.65 -9.16
N PHE A 49 6.67 -9.91 -9.14
CA PHE A 49 5.71 -8.97 -8.57
C PHE A 49 5.90 -8.78 -7.06
N ILE A 50 6.12 -9.87 -6.31
CA ILE A 50 6.39 -9.82 -4.86
C ILE A 50 7.59 -8.92 -4.58
N VAL A 51 8.70 -9.13 -5.31
CA VAL A 51 9.93 -8.36 -5.12
C VAL A 51 9.75 -6.90 -5.54
N ILE A 52 9.13 -6.62 -6.69
CA ILE A 52 8.92 -5.24 -7.17
C ILE A 52 8.05 -4.45 -6.20
N PHE A 53 6.88 -4.98 -5.83
CA PHE A 53 5.97 -4.26 -4.95
C PHE A 53 6.44 -4.25 -3.49
N GLY A 54 7.14 -5.29 -3.04
CA GLY A 54 7.83 -5.30 -1.75
C GLY A 54 8.93 -4.24 -1.68
N ALA A 55 9.74 -4.10 -2.74
CA ALA A 55 10.74 -3.04 -2.84
C ALA A 55 10.10 -1.64 -2.86
N LEU A 56 8.98 -1.46 -3.57
CA LEU A 56 8.22 -0.20 -3.51
C LEU A 56 7.70 0.12 -2.11
N ALA A 57 7.28 -0.90 -1.35
CA ALA A 57 6.89 -0.72 0.04
C ALA A 57 8.07 -0.23 0.88
N ILE A 58 9.23 -0.89 0.77
CA ILE A 58 10.48 -0.47 1.43
C ILE A 58 10.81 0.98 1.06
N VAL A 59 10.82 1.32 -0.25
CA VAL A 59 11.06 2.69 -0.72
C VAL A 59 10.07 3.69 -0.09
N GLY A 60 8.80 3.31 0.09
CA GLY A 60 7.82 4.13 0.81
C GLY A 60 8.19 4.39 2.28
N THR A 61 8.81 3.43 2.96
CA THR A 61 9.35 3.60 4.32
C THR A 61 10.51 4.61 4.34
N TYR A 62 11.44 4.54 3.37
CA TYR A 62 12.60 5.44 3.32
C TYR A 62 12.27 6.84 2.79
N LEU A 63 11.24 6.97 1.95
CA LEU A 63 10.72 8.26 1.49
C LEU A 63 9.68 8.85 2.45
N ALA A 64 9.52 8.27 3.64
CA ALA A 64 8.59 8.78 4.64
C ALA A 64 9.06 10.11 5.21
N ILE A 65 8.10 10.89 5.72
CA ILE A 65 8.40 11.98 6.63
C ILE A 65 8.26 11.48 8.06
N ASP A 66 9.27 11.73 8.88
CA ASP A 66 9.24 11.37 10.29
C ASP A 66 8.24 12.26 11.04
N TYR A 67 7.42 11.64 11.88
CA TYR A 67 6.49 12.31 12.78
C TYR A 67 6.51 11.63 14.14
N GLU A 68 7.05 12.34 15.13
CA GLU A 68 7.32 11.81 16.48
C GLU A 68 8.10 10.49 16.45
N THR A 69 7.48 9.37 16.84
CA THR A 69 8.07 8.03 16.86
C THR A 69 7.58 7.14 15.72
N SER A 70 6.95 7.74 14.70
CA SER A 70 6.38 7.07 13.53
C SER A 70 6.78 7.75 12.23
N LYS A 71 6.36 7.13 11.13
CA LYS A 71 6.65 7.54 9.76
C LYS A 71 5.37 7.71 8.99
N VAL A 72 5.19 8.86 8.35
CA VAL A 72 4.03 9.15 7.50
C VAL A 72 4.40 8.83 6.06
N ASN A 73 3.73 7.84 5.48
CA ASN A 73 4.04 7.29 4.17
C ASN A 73 2.83 6.61 3.52
N LEU A 74 3.03 6.08 2.30
CA LEU A 74 2.10 5.24 1.56
C LEU A 74 2.68 3.86 1.30
N ARG A 75 3.42 3.27 2.25
CA ARG A 75 4.04 1.93 2.10
C ARG A 75 3.00 0.84 1.80
N ASP A 76 1.82 0.93 2.38
CA ASP A 76 0.76 -0.07 2.18
C ASP A 76 0.16 0.01 0.76
N PHE A 77 0.24 1.18 0.11
CA PHE A 77 -0.36 1.41 -1.21
C PHE A 77 0.16 0.46 -2.31
N PRO A 78 1.48 0.28 -2.54
CA PRO A 78 1.99 -0.70 -3.49
C PRO A 78 1.61 -2.14 -3.12
N VAL A 79 1.52 -2.46 -1.83
CA VAL A 79 1.15 -3.80 -1.34
C VAL A 79 -0.33 -4.11 -1.62
N ILE A 80 -1.22 -3.12 -1.42
CA ILE A 80 -2.64 -3.24 -1.76
C ILE A 80 -2.80 -3.42 -3.27
N ILE A 81 -2.09 -2.64 -4.09
CA ILE A 81 -2.10 -2.79 -5.56
C ILE A 81 -1.64 -4.20 -5.96
N ALA A 82 -0.55 -4.70 -5.37
CA ALA A 82 -0.03 -6.04 -5.64
C ALA A 82 -1.07 -7.13 -5.36
N GLY A 83 -1.76 -7.04 -4.21
CA GLY A 83 -2.84 -7.96 -3.86
C GLY A 83 -4.02 -7.88 -4.82
N LEU A 84 -4.49 -6.67 -5.13
CA LEU A 84 -5.63 -6.46 -6.05
C LEU A 84 -5.32 -6.90 -7.49
N LEU A 85 -4.06 -6.83 -7.93
CA LEU A 85 -3.63 -7.26 -9.26
C LEU A 85 -3.34 -8.76 -9.34
N GLY A 86 -2.66 -9.31 -8.34
CA GLY A 86 -2.00 -10.62 -8.43
C GLY A 86 -2.48 -11.66 -7.42
N GLY A 87 -3.44 -11.33 -6.56
CA GLY A 87 -4.03 -12.28 -5.62
C GLY A 87 -3.27 -12.47 -4.30
N PRO A 88 -3.71 -13.42 -3.46
CA PRO A 88 -3.27 -13.55 -2.06
C PRO A 88 -1.76 -13.80 -1.92
N ILE A 89 -1.18 -14.62 -2.78
CA ILE A 89 0.24 -14.98 -2.72
C ILE A 89 1.11 -13.75 -3.02
N ILE A 90 0.78 -13.02 -4.09
CA ILE A 90 1.54 -11.84 -4.51
C ILE A 90 1.39 -10.70 -3.48
N GLY A 91 0.16 -10.42 -3.06
CA GLY A 91 -0.11 -9.36 -2.08
C GLY A 91 0.54 -9.65 -0.73
N THR A 92 0.37 -10.86 -0.20
CA THR A 92 0.96 -11.24 1.10
C THR A 92 2.48 -11.26 1.04
N GLY A 93 3.08 -11.76 -0.06
CA GLY A 93 4.53 -11.76 -0.24
C GLY A 93 5.13 -10.35 -0.25
N ALA A 94 4.51 -9.42 -1.00
CA ALA A 94 4.93 -8.01 -0.98
C ALA A 94 4.74 -7.38 0.41
N GLY A 95 3.63 -7.70 1.08
CA GLY A 95 3.33 -7.25 2.43
C GLY A 95 4.30 -7.77 3.48
N LEU A 96 4.79 -9.01 3.35
CA LEU A 96 5.84 -9.57 4.21
C LEU A 96 7.14 -8.81 4.06
N ILE A 97 7.57 -8.50 2.82
CA ILE A 97 8.79 -7.73 2.58
C ILE A 97 8.71 -6.34 3.26
N GLY A 98 7.65 -5.57 2.97
CA GLY A 98 7.48 -4.23 3.55
C GLY A 98 7.17 -4.23 5.05
N GLY A 99 6.46 -5.24 5.54
CA GLY A 99 6.08 -5.38 6.94
C GLY A 99 7.24 -5.79 7.83
N ILE A 100 8.04 -6.79 7.39
CA ILE A 100 9.24 -7.23 8.11
C ILE A 100 10.26 -6.10 8.15
N GLU A 101 10.53 -5.43 7.02
CA GLU A 101 11.46 -4.31 6.98
C GLU A 101 11.06 -3.21 7.97
N ARG A 102 9.79 -2.79 7.97
CA ARG A 102 9.32 -1.82 8.97
C ARG A 102 9.49 -2.30 10.41
N TYR A 103 9.20 -3.57 10.68
CA TYR A 103 9.32 -4.10 12.03
C TYR A 103 10.76 -3.98 12.55
N LEU A 104 11.73 -4.24 11.67
CA LEU A 104 13.16 -4.16 12.00
C LEU A 104 13.64 -2.74 12.28
N GLU A 105 12.98 -1.71 11.74
CA GLU A 105 13.32 -0.30 12.08
C GLU A 105 12.99 0.07 13.54
N GLY A 106 12.09 -0.66 14.20
CA GLY A 106 11.67 -0.36 15.56
C GLY A 106 10.82 0.92 15.70
N GLY A 107 10.73 1.42 16.93
CA GLY A 107 9.85 2.54 17.31
C GLY A 107 8.46 2.11 17.79
N ALA A 108 7.68 3.06 18.31
CA ALA A 108 6.40 2.81 18.98
C ALA A 108 5.35 2.16 18.06
N THR A 109 5.43 2.43 16.75
CA THR A 109 4.47 1.94 15.75
C THR A 109 4.99 0.74 14.94
N ALA A 110 6.16 0.18 15.27
CA ALA A 110 6.79 -0.90 14.48
C ALA A 110 5.87 -2.11 14.28
N LEU A 111 5.29 -2.60 15.38
CA LEU A 111 4.40 -3.76 15.38
C LEU A 111 3.08 -3.50 14.64
N PRO A 112 2.28 -2.45 14.98
CA PRO A 112 1.04 -2.18 14.24
C PRO A 112 1.27 -1.92 12.76
N CYS A 113 2.31 -1.16 12.40
CA CYS A 113 2.62 -0.88 11.00
C CYS A 113 3.05 -2.15 10.27
N ALA A 114 3.79 -3.06 10.89
CA ALA A 114 4.18 -4.32 10.24
C ALA A 114 2.97 -5.22 9.98
N ILE A 115 2.12 -5.43 10.99
CA ILE A 115 0.93 -6.27 10.90
C ILE A 115 -0.03 -5.72 9.85
N SER A 116 -0.32 -4.41 9.90
CA SER A 116 -1.21 -3.76 8.93
C SER A 116 -0.74 -3.91 7.49
N THR A 117 0.57 -3.81 7.22
CA THR A 117 1.13 -4.00 5.86
C THR A 117 0.86 -5.40 5.33
N ILE A 118 1.15 -6.41 6.15
CA ILE A 118 0.98 -7.82 5.77
C ILE A 118 -0.52 -8.10 5.55
N MET A 119 -1.37 -7.62 6.46
CA MET A 119 -2.82 -7.73 6.35
C MET A 119 -3.35 -7.03 5.11
N ALA A 120 -2.83 -5.86 4.76
CA ALA A 120 -3.25 -5.11 3.58
C ALA A 120 -3.04 -5.92 2.31
N GLY A 121 -1.87 -6.56 2.17
CA GLY A 121 -1.57 -7.44 1.05
C GLY A 121 -2.45 -8.68 1.02
N ALA A 122 -2.63 -9.33 2.16
CA ALA A 122 -3.44 -10.55 2.26
C ALA A 122 -4.92 -10.28 1.92
N VAL A 123 -5.53 -9.26 2.53
CA VAL A 123 -6.94 -8.91 2.33
C VAL A 123 -7.19 -8.40 0.91
N ALA A 124 -6.33 -7.53 0.38
CA ALA A 124 -6.41 -7.09 -1.01
C ALA A 124 -6.31 -8.28 -1.99
N GLY A 125 -5.42 -9.22 -1.69
CA GLY A 125 -5.30 -10.47 -2.44
C GLY A 125 -6.55 -11.35 -2.36
N LEU A 126 -7.20 -11.45 -1.20
CA LEU A 126 -8.46 -12.17 -1.05
C LEU A 126 -9.60 -11.51 -1.85
N VAL A 127 -9.62 -10.17 -1.91
CA VAL A 127 -10.54 -9.44 -2.80
C VAL A 127 -10.29 -9.84 -4.24
N HIS A 128 -9.05 -9.81 -4.72
CA HIS A 128 -8.72 -10.31 -6.06
C HIS A 128 -9.18 -11.76 -6.26
N TRP A 129 -8.91 -12.65 -5.31
CA TRP A 129 -9.33 -14.06 -5.39
C TRP A 129 -10.85 -14.23 -5.50
N ARG A 130 -11.63 -13.35 -4.89
CA ARG A 130 -13.09 -13.33 -4.97
C ARG A 130 -13.60 -12.83 -6.33
N TYR A 131 -12.89 -11.90 -6.97
CA TYR A 131 -13.28 -11.32 -8.26
C TYR A 131 -12.62 -12.02 -9.46
N LYS A 132 -11.56 -12.81 -9.25
CA LYS A 132 -10.71 -13.48 -10.25
C LYS A 132 -10.04 -12.53 -11.24
N GLN A 133 -10.01 -11.24 -10.94
CA GLN A 133 -9.40 -10.16 -11.72
C GLN A 133 -9.32 -8.92 -10.83
N PHE A 134 -8.65 -7.87 -11.32
CA PHE A 134 -8.69 -6.57 -10.66
C PHE A 134 -10.15 -6.10 -10.52
N PRO A 135 -10.62 -5.74 -9.30
CA PRO A 135 -12.02 -5.50 -9.07
C PRO A 135 -12.48 -4.16 -9.65
N LYS A 136 -13.80 -3.91 -9.66
CA LYS A 136 -14.36 -2.62 -10.10
C LYS A 136 -13.79 -1.47 -9.27
N VAL A 137 -13.68 -0.27 -9.86
CA VAL A 137 -13.09 0.92 -9.24
C VAL A 137 -13.60 1.16 -7.81
N HIS A 138 -14.92 1.14 -7.59
CA HIS A 138 -15.49 1.37 -6.26
C HIS A 138 -15.05 0.32 -5.24
N VAL A 139 -14.93 -0.95 -5.64
CA VAL A 139 -14.46 -2.02 -4.75
C VAL A 139 -13.00 -1.81 -4.39
N ALA A 140 -12.14 -1.51 -5.36
CA ALA A 140 -10.72 -1.24 -5.11
C ALA A 140 -10.53 -0.06 -4.14
N VAL A 141 -11.27 1.03 -4.37
CA VAL A 141 -11.24 2.24 -3.52
C VAL A 141 -11.75 1.95 -2.11
N ILE A 142 -12.87 1.23 -1.97
CA ILE A 142 -13.40 0.82 -0.66
C ILE A 142 -12.41 -0.10 0.07
N THR A 143 -11.80 -1.06 -0.62
CA THR A 143 -10.77 -1.93 -0.05
C THR A 143 -9.59 -1.11 0.47
N SER A 144 -9.08 -0.15 -0.31
CA SER A 144 -8.00 0.73 0.13
C SER A 144 -8.41 1.56 1.36
N PHE A 145 -9.61 2.14 1.35
CA PHE A 145 -10.11 2.92 2.48
C PHE A 145 -10.20 2.08 3.76
N VAL A 146 -10.83 0.90 3.69
CA VAL A 146 -11.00 0.01 4.85
C VAL A 146 -9.64 -0.42 5.40
N LEU A 147 -8.69 -0.77 4.54
CA LEU A 147 -7.35 -1.18 4.97
C LEU A 147 -6.58 -0.06 5.65
N MET A 148 -6.71 1.18 5.17
CA MET A 148 -6.09 2.33 5.82
C MET A 148 -6.74 2.65 7.17
N VAL A 149 -8.07 2.52 7.29
CA VAL A 149 -8.76 2.65 8.57
C VAL A 149 -8.28 1.58 9.55
N VAL A 150 -8.20 0.32 9.11
CA VAL A 150 -7.69 -0.78 9.95
C VAL A 150 -6.25 -0.52 10.38
N HIS A 151 -5.38 -0.03 9.49
CA HIS A 151 -4.02 0.36 9.84
C HIS A 151 -4.02 1.39 10.97
N MET A 152 -4.78 2.47 10.84
CA MET A 152 -4.80 3.55 11.83
C MET A 152 -5.41 3.10 13.17
N VAL A 153 -6.39 2.21 13.14
CA VAL A 153 -6.94 1.58 14.36
C VAL A 153 -5.88 0.73 15.05
N LEU A 154 -5.09 -0.05 14.30
CA LEU A 154 -3.98 -0.82 14.87
C LEU A 154 -2.93 0.12 15.48
N VAL A 155 -2.53 1.18 14.76
CA VAL A 155 -1.59 2.18 15.30
C VAL A 155 -2.12 2.80 16.60
N ALA A 156 -3.39 3.19 16.66
CA ALA A 156 -3.99 3.77 17.86
C ALA A 156 -4.08 2.81 19.05
N THR A 157 -4.25 1.50 18.81
CA THR A 157 -4.60 0.54 19.88
C THR A 157 -3.45 -0.32 20.36
N ILE A 158 -2.49 -0.68 19.49
CA ILE A 158 -1.41 -1.63 19.83
C ILE A 158 -0.01 -1.02 19.75
N SER A 159 0.12 0.29 19.51
CA SER A 159 1.40 0.98 19.71
C SER A 159 1.79 0.98 21.19
N ASN A 160 3.09 1.02 21.48
CA ASN A 160 3.59 1.04 22.84
C ASN A 160 4.45 2.30 23.11
N PRO A 161 4.02 3.22 24.00
CA PRO A 161 2.75 3.21 24.73
C PRO A 161 1.55 3.56 23.84
N ALA A 162 0.35 3.08 24.20
CA ALA A 162 -0.86 3.26 23.39
C ALA A 162 -1.27 4.74 23.23
N SER A 163 -1.00 5.58 24.23
CA SER A 163 -1.24 7.03 24.18
C SER A 163 -0.45 7.71 23.05
N VAL A 164 0.75 7.25 22.75
CA VAL A 164 1.56 7.72 21.62
C VAL A 164 0.95 7.26 20.29
N GLY A 165 0.44 6.03 20.23
CA GLY A 165 -0.28 5.55 19.05
C GLY A 165 -1.50 6.40 18.69
N LEU A 166 -2.31 6.75 19.69
CA LEU A 166 -3.51 7.56 19.48
C LEU A 166 -3.19 8.98 19.00
N SER A 167 -2.26 9.67 19.66
CA SER A 167 -1.83 11.02 19.27
C SER A 167 -1.24 11.07 17.86
N ILE A 168 -0.48 10.05 17.47
CA ILE A 168 0.02 9.89 16.10
C ILE A 168 -1.15 9.71 15.13
N ALA A 169 -2.07 8.77 15.42
CA ALA A 169 -3.20 8.46 14.55
C ALA A 169 -4.11 9.68 14.31
N GLU A 170 -4.35 10.51 15.32
CA GLU A 170 -5.15 11.74 15.21
C GLU A 170 -4.63 12.72 14.15
N VAL A 171 -3.31 12.77 13.95
CA VAL A 171 -2.67 13.68 12.99
C VAL A 171 -2.54 13.04 11.61
N ILE A 172 -2.14 11.76 11.55
CA ILE A 172 -1.70 11.13 10.30
C ILE A 172 -2.79 10.31 9.60
N ALA A 173 -3.85 9.90 10.31
CA ALA A 173 -4.88 9.02 9.75
C ALA A 173 -5.60 9.66 8.56
N PHE A 174 -5.98 10.94 8.69
CA PHE A 174 -6.65 11.66 7.60
C PHE A 174 -5.77 11.78 6.35
N PRO A 175 -4.55 12.36 6.39
CA PRO A 175 -3.75 12.55 5.18
C PRO A 175 -3.34 11.22 4.54
N MET A 176 -2.88 10.24 5.31
CA MET A 176 -2.48 8.94 4.74
C MET A 176 -3.66 8.25 4.05
N THR A 177 -4.83 8.23 4.70
CA THR A 177 -6.04 7.61 4.12
C THR A 177 -6.47 8.35 2.86
N LEU A 178 -6.50 9.68 2.89
CA LEU A 178 -6.88 10.51 1.74
C LEU A 178 -6.03 10.19 0.51
N PHE A 179 -4.70 10.21 0.66
CA PHE A 179 -3.79 9.98 -0.47
C PHE A 179 -3.77 8.53 -0.94
N ALA A 180 -3.90 7.55 -0.04
CA ALA A 180 -4.04 6.14 -0.43
C ALA A 180 -5.32 5.91 -1.26
N VAL A 181 -6.45 6.47 -0.82
CA VAL A 181 -7.76 6.34 -1.49
C VAL A 181 -7.77 7.09 -2.83
N ALA A 182 -7.25 8.32 -2.86
CA ALA A 182 -7.11 9.09 -4.10
C ALA A 182 -6.18 8.38 -5.09
N GLY A 183 -5.05 7.86 -4.61
CA GLY A 183 -4.12 7.06 -5.39
C GLY A 183 -4.78 5.81 -5.97
N MET A 184 -5.57 5.09 -5.16
CA MET A 184 -6.27 3.89 -5.62
C MET A 184 -7.34 4.21 -6.66
N LEU A 185 -8.05 5.33 -6.51
CA LEU A 185 -9.00 5.81 -7.51
C LEU A 185 -8.29 6.10 -8.83
N LEU A 186 -7.21 6.89 -8.79
CA LEU A 186 -6.42 7.24 -9.97
C LEU A 186 -5.84 6.00 -10.65
N PHE A 187 -5.23 5.10 -9.87
CA PHE A 187 -4.69 3.84 -10.35
C PHE A 187 -5.77 2.99 -11.02
N SER A 188 -6.93 2.83 -10.38
CA SER A 188 -8.02 2.01 -10.91
C SER A 188 -8.58 2.57 -12.22
N VAL A 189 -8.76 3.89 -12.32
CA VAL A 189 -9.21 4.54 -13.57
C VAL A 189 -8.17 4.33 -14.67
N LEU A 190 -6.88 4.53 -14.36
CA LEU A 190 -5.79 4.31 -15.31
C LEU A 190 -5.72 2.85 -15.77
N TYR A 191 -5.89 1.90 -14.84
CA TYR A 191 -5.93 0.47 -15.13
C TYR A 191 -7.00 0.15 -16.16
N PHE A 192 -8.24 0.56 -15.92
CA PHE A 192 -9.36 0.25 -16.83
C PHE A 192 -9.26 0.96 -18.18
N ARG A 193 -8.63 2.14 -18.24
CA ARG A 193 -8.47 2.89 -19.50
C ARG A 193 -7.29 2.42 -20.34
N THR A 194 -6.22 1.91 -19.73
CA THR A 194 -4.93 1.75 -20.43
C THR A 194 -4.21 0.43 -20.19
N MET A 195 -4.48 -0.28 -19.10
CA MET A 195 -3.73 -1.47 -18.70
C MET A 195 -4.52 -2.78 -18.84
N ARG A 196 -5.86 -2.69 -18.77
CA ARG A 196 -6.73 -3.86 -18.92
C ARG A 196 -6.49 -4.50 -20.30
N PRO A 197 -6.30 -5.83 -20.38
CA PRO A 197 -6.16 -6.50 -21.66
C PRO A 197 -7.48 -6.38 -22.43
N SER A 198 -7.37 -6.03 -23.72
CA SER A 198 -8.46 -5.97 -24.69
C SER A 198 -9.07 -7.35 -24.93
#